data_AF-A0A8C6I807-F1
#
_entry.id   AF-A0A8C6I807-F1
#
_cell.length_a   1.000
_cell.length_b   1.000
_cell.length_c   1.000
_cell.angle_alpha   90.00
_cell.angle_beta   90.00
_cell.angle_gamma   90.00
#
_symmetry.space_group_name_H-M   'P 1'
#
loop_
_entity.id
_entity.type
_entity.pdbx_description
1 polymer ?
#
loop_
_entity_poly.entity_id
_entity_poly.type
_entity_poly.pdbx_seq_one_letter_code
_entity_poly.pdbx_strand_id
1 'polypeptide(L)'
;SPSGPDLVCQVKIDYATTALLLGSRPGNTDYAGFQNRLCNPNWEVLYTYVGKKIYFWLDHTVGHLLNVSHDTPGCVCFIRSSCLMDEFPLRDMISNCSHNEIHRRIHDWDPCLSLERHTYEQENYEVPPCGNKRVEASEKCDCGSVKDCTTDKCCEVDCDFTQGSSRAAGGCCLSCKFAPTGTICRDKNGHCDLPEYCSGFSEHCPGKFYIMDGTPCSPLAACIAGNCSDHHLQCQVLFGYQEKDGSPACYHELNVKGDRFGNCSIRIIRGGSQPVPCQKEDVFYGMIHCDGINRIPGGGEHTTFYHLKVQDVKEEQCFGYDAHHGTEFPEMGLVVDGATCCPGKYCKAQRCVAHQTLNFNCNISLCNFRGLPHCLQIGKGDSTNSDPPPTTQKRHQAEIHVSANRLIVILSICMILILPSILLGAVFKAIFVSETKGVTSCC
;
A
#
# COMPACT_ATOMS: atom_id res chain seq x y z
N SER A 1 47.78 -29.18 -17.50
CA SER A 1 46.44 -29.74 -17.75
C SER A 1 46.06 -30.66 -16.61
N PRO A 2 44.80 -30.69 -16.13
CA PRO A 2 43.64 -29.87 -16.54
C PRO A 2 43.27 -28.84 -15.44
N SER A 3 42.94 -27.56 -15.66
CA SER A 3 41.83 -27.00 -16.45
C SER A 3 40.53 -27.77 -16.26
N GLY A 4 39.94 -27.65 -15.06
CA GLY A 4 38.52 -27.97 -14.87
C GLY A 4 37.68 -27.00 -15.71
N PRO A 5 36.53 -27.44 -16.26
CA PRO A 5 35.67 -26.56 -17.03
C PRO A 5 35.12 -25.50 -16.07
N ASP A 6 35.34 -24.24 -16.39
CA ASP A 6 34.53 -23.15 -15.86
C ASP A 6 33.08 -23.50 -16.16
N LEU A 7 32.33 -23.93 -15.14
CA LEU A 7 30.89 -23.98 -15.19
C LEU A 7 30.44 -22.52 -15.32
N VAL A 8 30.32 -22.06 -16.55
CA VAL A 8 29.45 -20.93 -16.86
C VAL A 8 28.06 -21.40 -16.46
N CYS A 9 27.61 -20.98 -15.27
CA CYS A 9 26.21 -21.04 -14.91
C CYS A 9 25.46 -20.22 -15.95
N GLN A 10 25.01 -20.87 -17.03
CA GLN A 10 24.04 -20.27 -17.93
C GLN A 10 22.77 -20.09 -17.11
N VAL A 11 22.58 -18.88 -16.59
CA VAL A 11 21.31 -18.46 -16.04
C VAL A 11 20.31 -18.56 -17.19
N LYS A 12 19.47 -19.60 -17.16
CA LYS A 12 18.38 -19.74 -18.10
C LYS A 12 17.33 -18.70 -17.70
N ILE A 13 17.29 -17.59 -18.43
CA ILE A 13 16.28 -16.55 -18.25
C ILE A 13 15.03 -17.01 -19.00
N ASP A 14 13.93 -17.21 -18.28
CA ASP A 14 12.65 -17.56 -18.90
C ASP A 14 11.95 -16.26 -19.36
N TYR A 15 11.91 -16.00 -20.68
CA TYR A 15 11.28 -14.82 -21.31
C TYR A 15 10.08 -15.21 -22.20
N ALA A 16 9.23 -14.23 -22.57
CA ALA A 16 8.05 -14.47 -23.44
C ALA A 16 8.38 -14.27 -24.92
N THR A 17 9.32 -13.37 -25.19
CA THR A 17 9.79 -12.95 -26.51
C THR A 17 11.18 -12.36 -26.35
N THR A 18 11.92 -12.29 -27.45
CA THR A 18 13.19 -11.57 -27.54
C THR A 18 13.12 -10.53 -28.64
N ALA A 19 13.50 -9.29 -28.31
CA ALA A 19 13.60 -8.19 -29.26
C ALA A 19 15.07 -7.91 -29.60
N LEU A 20 15.42 -7.97 -30.89
CA LEU A 20 16.73 -7.58 -31.40
C LEU A 20 16.70 -6.13 -31.89
N LEU A 21 17.47 -5.26 -31.24
CA LEU A 21 17.59 -3.85 -31.63
C LEU A 21 18.80 -3.67 -32.57
N LEU A 22 18.54 -3.27 -33.81
CA LEU A 22 19.57 -3.13 -34.83
C LEU A 22 20.00 -1.67 -34.98
N GLY A 23 21.31 -1.41 -34.85
CA GLY A 23 21.89 -0.08 -35.10
C GLY A 23 22.00 0.30 -36.58
N SER A 24 21.72 -0.62 -37.50
CA SER A 24 21.72 -0.38 -38.96
C SER A 24 20.49 -1.02 -39.60
N ARG A 25 19.97 -0.38 -40.66
CA ARG A 25 18.75 -0.83 -41.34
C ARG A 25 19.06 -1.99 -42.30
N PRO A 26 18.48 -3.18 -42.11
CA PRO A 26 18.58 -4.25 -43.10
C PRO A 26 17.66 -3.93 -44.30
N GLY A 27 18.25 -3.48 -45.40
CA GLY A 27 17.52 -3.11 -46.61
C GLY A 27 16.53 -1.96 -46.37
N ASN A 28 15.28 -2.13 -46.82
CA ASN A 28 14.20 -1.15 -46.65
C ASN A 28 13.22 -1.51 -45.53
N THR A 29 13.51 -2.49 -44.67
CA THR A 29 12.63 -2.88 -43.56
C THR A 29 13.06 -2.21 -42.26
N ASP A 30 12.11 -1.59 -41.55
CA ASP A 30 12.36 -0.98 -40.24
C ASP A 30 12.12 -1.95 -39.08
N TYR A 31 11.38 -3.03 -39.32
CA TYR A 31 11.07 -4.07 -38.34
C TYR A 31 10.73 -5.39 -39.05
N ALA A 32 10.79 -6.49 -38.32
CA ALA A 32 10.08 -7.72 -38.67
C ALA A 32 9.80 -8.55 -37.42
N GLY A 33 8.71 -9.30 -37.46
CA GLY A 33 8.33 -10.26 -36.44
C GLY A 33 7.39 -11.29 -37.03
N PHE A 34 7.20 -12.39 -36.30
CA PHE A 34 6.28 -13.44 -36.71
C PHE A 34 4.85 -13.18 -36.20
N GLN A 35 3.86 -13.57 -37.00
CA GLN A 35 2.46 -13.49 -36.59
C GLN A 35 2.12 -14.62 -35.62
N ASN A 36 1.52 -14.30 -34.46
CA ASN A 36 1.00 -15.29 -33.51
C ASN A 36 2.05 -16.31 -33.05
N ARG A 37 3.20 -15.80 -32.62
CA ARG A 37 4.34 -16.62 -32.17
C ARG A 37 4.89 -16.20 -30.82
N LEU A 38 4.19 -15.34 -30.10
CA LEU A 38 4.54 -15.06 -28.71
C LEU A 38 4.55 -16.36 -27.89
N CYS A 39 5.57 -16.55 -27.05
CA CYS A 39 5.79 -17.76 -26.24
C CYS A 39 6.05 -19.04 -27.04
N ASN A 40 6.46 -18.92 -28.30
CA ASN A 40 6.96 -20.05 -29.09
C ASN A 40 8.49 -20.01 -29.17
N PRO A 41 9.21 -20.96 -28.54
CA PRO A 41 10.67 -20.89 -28.36
C PRO A 41 11.46 -20.82 -29.67
N ASN A 42 10.84 -21.17 -30.80
CA ASN A 42 11.49 -21.16 -32.11
C ASN A 42 11.15 -19.91 -32.95
N TRP A 43 10.11 -19.14 -32.58
CA TRP A 43 9.53 -18.10 -33.44
C TRP A 43 9.13 -16.81 -32.68
N GLU A 44 9.37 -16.73 -31.39
CA GLU A 44 9.06 -15.58 -30.51
C GLU A 44 10.04 -14.41 -30.62
N VAL A 45 10.74 -14.29 -31.75
CA VAL A 45 11.75 -13.27 -32.01
C VAL A 45 11.16 -12.16 -32.88
N LEU A 46 11.55 -10.93 -32.56
CA LEU A 46 11.35 -9.77 -33.39
C LEU A 46 12.66 -8.97 -33.55
N TYR A 47 12.75 -8.16 -34.60
CA TYR A 47 13.76 -7.12 -34.67
C TYR A 47 13.16 -5.77 -35.05
N THR A 48 13.79 -4.69 -34.58
CA THR A 48 13.47 -3.32 -34.97
C THR A 48 14.75 -2.51 -35.14
N TYR A 49 14.74 -1.59 -36.11
CA TYR A 49 15.81 -0.66 -36.35
C TYR A 49 15.75 0.50 -35.33
N VAL A 50 16.90 0.82 -34.74
CA VAL A 50 17.05 1.91 -33.78
C VAL A 50 17.04 3.25 -34.53
N GLY A 51 15.85 3.80 -34.71
CA GLY A 51 15.61 5.12 -35.27
C GLY A 51 14.66 5.97 -34.42
N LYS A 52 14.28 7.16 -34.92
CA LYS A 52 13.37 8.10 -34.22
C LYS A 52 11.99 7.52 -33.87
N LYS A 53 11.61 6.39 -34.48
CA LYS A 53 10.30 5.72 -34.34
C LYS A 53 10.41 4.32 -33.73
N ILE A 54 11.52 4.00 -33.06
CA ILE A 54 11.76 2.66 -32.51
C ILE A 54 10.59 2.15 -31.65
N TYR A 55 10.03 2.99 -30.78
CA TYR A 55 8.93 2.62 -29.90
C TYR A 55 7.70 2.16 -30.70
N PHE A 56 7.27 2.93 -31.70
CA PHE A 56 6.12 2.58 -32.53
C PHE A 56 6.34 1.28 -33.31
N TRP A 57 7.55 1.07 -33.84
CA TRP A 57 7.86 -0.16 -34.56
C TRP A 57 7.94 -1.38 -33.64
N LEU A 58 8.49 -1.19 -32.44
CA LEU A 58 8.54 -2.22 -31.43
C LEU A 58 7.12 -2.63 -31.02
N ASP A 59 6.28 -1.68 -30.63
CA ASP A 59 4.90 -1.91 -30.21
C ASP A 59 4.07 -2.57 -31.34
N HIS A 60 4.23 -2.08 -32.58
CA HIS A 60 3.58 -2.65 -33.76
C HIS A 60 4.01 -4.12 -34.00
N THR A 61 5.30 -4.42 -33.84
CA THR A 61 5.83 -5.78 -34.04
C THR A 61 5.41 -6.73 -32.91
N VAL A 62 5.32 -6.22 -31.68
CA VAL A 62 4.73 -6.95 -30.55
C VAL A 62 3.25 -7.24 -30.81
N GLY A 63 2.51 -6.31 -31.43
CA GLY A 63 1.15 -6.53 -31.92
C GLY A 63 1.05 -7.76 -32.81
N HIS A 64 1.93 -7.90 -33.81
CA HIS A 64 1.96 -9.09 -34.68
C HIS A 64 2.24 -10.38 -33.91
N LEU A 65 3.16 -10.36 -32.94
CA LEU A 65 3.42 -11.53 -32.07
C LEU A 65 2.18 -11.94 -31.27
N LEU A 66 1.35 -10.97 -30.86
CA LEU A 66 0.05 -11.14 -30.19
C LEU A 66 -1.09 -11.51 -31.16
N ASN A 67 -0.78 -11.82 -32.41
CA ASN A 67 -1.73 -12.13 -33.48
C ASN A 67 -2.57 -10.94 -33.99
N VAL A 68 -2.18 -9.71 -33.67
CA VAL A 68 -2.85 -8.52 -34.20
C VAL A 68 -2.40 -8.30 -35.65
N SER A 69 -3.35 -8.15 -36.57
CA SER A 69 -3.06 -7.84 -37.98
C SER A 69 -3.15 -6.34 -38.24
N HIS A 70 -2.69 -5.89 -39.41
CA HIS A 70 -2.88 -4.48 -39.80
C HIS A 70 -4.34 -4.07 -39.82
N ASP A 71 -4.59 -2.81 -39.49
CA ASP A 71 -5.93 -2.24 -39.47
C ASP A 71 -6.55 -2.17 -40.87
N THR A 72 -7.79 -2.65 -41.00
CA THR A 72 -8.57 -2.63 -42.25
C THR A 72 -9.62 -1.50 -42.22
N PRO A 73 -10.20 -1.11 -43.38
CA PRO A 73 -11.30 -0.15 -43.40
C PRO A 73 -12.44 -0.55 -42.46
N GLY A 74 -12.74 0.30 -41.48
CA GLY A 74 -13.72 0.04 -40.40
C GLY A 74 -13.10 -0.08 -39.00
N CYS A 75 -11.77 -0.24 -38.91
CA CYS A 75 -11.04 -0.15 -37.65
C CYS A 75 -10.83 1.33 -37.28
N VAL A 76 -11.19 1.68 -36.04
CA VAL A 76 -11.15 3.05 -35.52
C VAL A 76 -10.40 3.07 -34.19
N CYS A 77 -9.55 4.08 -34.02
CA CYS A 77 -8.90 4.41 -32.74
C CYS A 77 -9.36 5.79 -32.25
N PHE A 78 -9.26 6.03 -30.95
CA PHE A 78 -9.73 7.28 -30.37
C PHE A 78 -8.89 8.46 -30.88
N ILE A 79 -9.55 9.60 -31.11
CA ILE A 79 -8.97 10.91 -31.47
C ILE A 79 -8.55 11.08 -32.94
N ARG A 80 -8.01 10.09 -33.69
CA ARG A 80 -7.44 10.34 -35.06
C ARG A 80 -7.49 9.14 -36.04
N SER A 81 -6.96 9.38 -37.25
CA SER A 81 -7.08 8.51 -38.44
C SER A 81 -5.98 7.44 -38.63
N SER A 82 -4.89 7.43 -37.85
CA SER A 82 -3.80 6.46 -37.97
C SER A 82 -3.52 5.84 -36.60
N CYS A 83 -3.66 4.52 -36.54
CA CYS A 83 -3.59 3.70 -35.33
C CYS A 83 -2.27 2.92 -35.29
N LEU A 84 -1.98 2.24 -34.18
CA LEU A 84 -0.72 1.52 -34.00
C LEU A 84 -0.49 0.44 -35.07
N MET A 85 -1.53 -0.24 -35.55
CA MET A 85 -1.43 -1.32 -36.54
C MET A 85 -1.65 -0.84 -37.97
N ASP A 86 -1.53 0.47 -38.21
CA ASP A 86 -1.50 1.04 -39.55
C ASP A 86 -0.16 0.73 -40.25
N GLU A 87 -0.10 0.82 -41.59
CA GLU A 87 1.10 0.54 -42.40
C GLU A 87 2.27 1.46 -42.01
N PHE A 88 1.95 2.67 -41.55
CA PHE A 88 2.92 3.66 -41.07
C PHE A 88 2.50 4.17 -39.68
N PRO A 89 2.83 3.44 -38.59
CA PRO A 89 2.48 3.85 -37.26
C PRO A 89 3.18 5.16 -36.91
N LEU A 90 2.37 6.17 -36.60
CA LEU A 90 2.84 7.48 -36.12
C LEU A 90 2.58 7.68 -34.64
N ARG A 91 1.85 6.76 -33.99
CA ARG A 91 1.40 6.86 -32.59
C ARG A 91 1.16 5.48 -31.95
N ASP A 92 0.91 5.54 -30.65
CA ASP A 92 0.81 4.50 -29.63
C ASP A 92 -0.64 4.01 -29.35
N MET A 93 -1.64 4.46 -30.11
CA MET A 93 -3.05 4.11 -29.87
C MET A 93 -3.49 2.91 -30.70
N ILE A 94 -3.96 1.84 -30.06
CA ILE A 94 -4.55 0.67 -30.72
C ILE A 94 -5.98 0.95 -31.23
N SER A 95 -6.38 0.29 -32.32
CA SER A 95 -7.75 0.35 -32.83
C SER A 95 -8.70 -0.55 -32.04
N ASN A 96 -10.01 -0.38 -32.22
CA ASN A 96 -11.03 -1.31 -31.71
C ASN A 96 -10.82 -2.75 -32.24
N CYS A 97 -10.36 -2.91 -33.48
CA CYS A 97 -10.05 -4.22 -34.06
C CYS A 97 -8.84 -4.87 -33.37
N SER A 98 -7.77 -4.08 -33.19
CA SER A 98 -6.58 -4.50 -32.48
C SER A 98 -6.90 -4.89 -31.04
N HIS A 99 -7.72 -4.07 -30.36
CA HIS A 99 -8.18 -4.34 -29.00
C HIS A 99 -8.94 -5.66 -28.90
N ASN A 100 -9.86 -5.95 -29.82
CA ASN A 100 -10.62 -7.20 -29.81
C ASN A 100 -9.72 -8.44 -29.92
N GLU A 101 -8.69 -8.40 -30.78
CA GLU A 101 -7.76 -9.53 -30.93
C GLU A 101 -6.84 -9.68 -29.72
N ILE A 102 -6.32 -8.57 -29.17
CA ILE A 102 -5.53 -8.58 -27.93
C ILE A 102 -6.38 -9.12 -26.77
N HIS A 103 -7.63 -8.66 -26.64
CA HIS A 103 -8.55 -9.13 -25.62
C HIS A 103 -8.79 -10.64 -25.73
N ARG A 104 -9.04 -11.15 -26.95
CA ARG A 104 -9.15 -12.59 -27.21
C ARG A 104 -7.87 -13.33 -26.82
N ARG A 105 -6.70 -12.79 -27.16
CA ARG A 105 -5.40 -13.41 -26.86
C ARG A 105 -5.09 -13.44 -25.35
N ILE A 106 -5.45 -12.42 -24.60
CA ILE A 106 -5.27 -12.35 -23.13
C ILE A 106 -6.25 -13.29 -22.41
N HIS A 107 -7.46 -13.45 -22.94
CA HIS A 107 -8.44 -14.39 -22.40
C HIS A 107 -8.16 -15.86 -22.78
N ASP A 108 -7.38 -16.10 -23.82
CA ASP A 108 -6.83 -17.42 -24.11
C ASP A 108 -5.74 -17.73 -23.07
N TRP A 109 -5.98 -18.72 -22.20
CA TRP A 109 -4.96 -19.09 -21.21
C TRP A 109 -3.72 -19.69 -21.88
N ASP A 110 -2.56 -19.18 -21.49
CA ASP A 110 -1.27 -19.78 -21.82
C ASP A 110 -0.30 -19.73 -20.61
N PRO A 111 0.52 -20.78 -20.38
CA PRO A 111 1.43 -20.82 -19.23
C PRO A 111 2.48 -19.70 -19.23
N CYS A 112 2.73 -19.03 -20.34
CA CYS A 112 3.85 -18.13 -20.52
C CYS A 112 3.48 -16.67 -20.18
N LEU A 113 2.31 -16.19 -20.58
CA LEU A 113 1.81 -14.85 -20.28
C LEU A 113 0.96 -14.80 -19.01
N SER A 114 0.36 -15.93 -18.60
CA SER A 114 -0.54 -15.97 -17.43
C SER A 114 0.16 -16.25 -16.10
N LEU A 115 1.45 -16.57 -16.10
CA LEU A 115 2.24 -16.73 -14.87
C LEU A 115 2.92 -15.41 -14.53
N GLU A 116 2.74 -14.95 -13.29
CA GLU A 116 3.50 -13.85 -12.72
C GLU A 116 4.98 -14.25 -12.72
N ARG A 117 5.77 -13.58 -13.56
CA ARG A 117 7.21 -13.77 -13.59
C ARG A 117 7.85 -12.66 -12.80
N HIS A 118 8.62 -13.05 -11.80
CA HIS A 118 9.53 -12.14 -11.14
C HIS A 118 10.36 -11.44 -12.23
N THR A 119 10.33 -10.11 -12.22
CA THR A 119 11.33 -9.32 -12.91
C THR A 119 12.67 -9.78 -12.34
N TYR A 120 13.42 -10.55 -13.12
CA TYR A 120 14.85 -10.61 -12.92
C TYR A 120 15.29 -9.17 -13.14
N GLU A 121 15.50 -8.44 -12.07
CA GLU A 121 16.42 -7.32 -12.07
C GLU A 121 17.75 -7.94 -12.52
N GLN A 122 17.95 -8.01 -13.84
CA GLN A 122 19.31 -7.90 -14.33
C GLN A 122 19.78 -6.61 -13.70
N GLU A 123 20.69 -6.74 -12.74
CA GLU A 123 21.50 -5.65 -12.25
C GLU A 123 22.12 -5.04 -13.50
N ASN A 124 21.43 -4.07 -14.10
CA ASN A 124 22.03 -3.20 -15.08
C ASN A 124 23.24 -2.67 -14.35
N TYR A 125 24.43 -2.92 -14.90
CA TYR A 125 25.64 -2.20 -14.52
C TYR A 125 25.49 -0.77 -15.05
N GLU A 126 24.43 -0.09 -14.65
CA GLU A 126 24.35 1.35 -14.62
C GLU A 126 25.21 1.73 -13.42
N VAL A 127 26.27 2.51 -13.65
CA VAL A 127 26.87 3.27 -12.55
C VAL A 127 25.71 4.02 -11.92
N PRO A 128 25.30 3.69 -10.68
CA PRO A 128 24.11 4.29 -10.11
C PRO A 128 24.32 5.80 -10.11
N PRO A 129 23.42 6.58 -10.73
CA PRO A 129 23.60 8.02 -10.75
C PRO A 129 23.25 8.55 -9.36
N CYS A 130 24.29 9.01 -8.65
CA CYS A 130 24.13 9.87 -7.48
C CYS A 130 23.00 10.89 -7.71
N GLY A 131 22.01 10.85 -6.82
CA GLY A 131 20.84 11.72 -6.86
C GLY A 131 19.51 11.01 -7.16
N ASN A 132 19.45 9.69 -6.99
CA ASN A 132 18.24 8.89 -7.13
C ASN A 132 17.53 8.61 -5.77
N LYS A 133 18.07 9.14 -4.66
CA LYS A 133 17.62 8.95 -3.26
C LYS A 133 17.84 7.55 -2.70
N ARG A 134 18.76 6.78 -3.28
CA ARG A 134 19.10 5.43 -2.82
C ARG A 134 20.60 5.36 -2.63
N VAL A 135 21.04 5.03 -1.42
CA VAL A 135 22.47 4.91 -1.13
C VAL A 135 22.98 3.58 -1.69
N GLU A 136 23.79 3.63 -2.74
CA GLU A 136 24.51 2.46 -3.26
C GLU A 136 25.91 2.28 -2.65
N ALA A 137 26.58 1.17 -2.97
CA ALA A 137 27.86 0.79 -2.37
C ALA A 137 29.00 1.80 -2.59
N SER A 138 28.91 2.66 -3.62
CA SER A 138 29.88 3.72 -3.91
C SER A 138 29.59 5.05 -3.20
N GLU A 139 28.42 5.19 -2.58
CA GLU A 139 27.92 6.44 -2.03
C GLU A 139 27.87 6.40 -0.50
N LYS A 140 28.07 7.55 0.15
CA LYS A 140 27.90 7.63 1.62
C LYS A 140 26.50 8.11 2.01
N CYS A 141 25.87 8.88 1.14
CA CYS A 141 24.51 9.38 1.28
C CYS A 141 23.96 9.73 -0.10
N ASP A 142 22.63 9.83 -0.23
CA ASP A 142 21.99 10.35 -1.43
C ASP A 142 20.77 11.21 -1.03
N CYS A 143 20.87 12.51 -1.29
CA CYS A 143 19.81 13.49 -1.03
C CYS A 143 18.86 13.71 -2.23
N GLY A 144 19.10 13.05 -3.36
CA GLY A 144 18.31 13.13 -4.58
C GLY A 144 18.82 14.19 -5.54
N SER A 145 17.90 14.91 -6.17
CA SER A 145 18.26 15.96 -7.13
C SER A 145 19.12 17.06 -6.48
N VAL A 146 19.91 17.78 -7.28
CA VAL A 146 20.70 18.95 -6.83
C VAL A 146 19.86 19.92 -5.99
N LYS A 147 18.58 20.11 -6.36
CA LYS A 147 17.64 20.96 -5.62
C LYS A 147 17.31 20.39 -4.24
N ASP A 148 17.08 19.09 -4.13
CA ASP A 148 16.79 18.44 -2.85
C ASP A 148 18.00 18.53 -1.91
N CYS A 149 19.21 18.29 -2.44
CA CYS A 149 20.47 18.40 -1.71
C CYS A 149 20.76 19.82 -1.20
N THR A 150 20.30 20.88 -1.85
CA THR A 150 20.45 22.25 -1.29
C THR A 150 19.69 22.46 0.02
N THR A 151 18.69 21.62 0.31
CA THR A 151 17.93 21.67 1.57
C THR A 151 18.47 20.70 2.62
N ASP A 152 19.26 19.70 2.19
CA ASP A 152 19.91 18.74 3.07
C ASP A 152 21.12 19.39 3.76
N LYS A 153 21.29 19.14 5.06
CA LYS A 153 22.40 19.68 5.86
C LYS A 153 23.55 18.70 6.02
N CYS A 154 23.30 17.44 5.67
CA CYS A 154 24.11 16.29 6.01
C CYS A 154 24.76 15.64 4.78
N CYS A 155 24.14 15.78 3.60
CA CYS A 155 24.62 15.23 2.33
C CYS A 155 24.90 16.32 1.29
N GLU A 156 25.99 16.16 0.55
CA GLU A 156 26.37 17.02 -0.58
C GLU A 156 25.90 16.44 -1.92
N VAL A 157 25.96 17.25 -2.98
CA VAL A 157 25.49 16.90 -4.33
C VAL A 157 26.34 15.82 -5.02
N ASP A 158 27.48 15.47 -4.44
CA ASP A 158 28.40 14.43 -4.88
C ASP A 158 28.22 13.11 -4.09
N CYS A 159 27.12 12.99 -3.33
CA CYS A 159 26.77 11.80 -2.54
C CYS A 159 27.76 11.48 -1.41
N ASP A 160 28.42 12.53 -0.91
CA ASP A 160 29.30 12.50 0.25
C ASP A 160 28.74 13.33 1.42
N PHE A 161 29.18 13.01 2.64
CA PHE A 161 28.74 13.73 3.84
C PHE A 161 29.35 15.13 3.93
N THR A 162 28.55 16.09 4.38
CA THR A 162 29.06 17.42 4.75
C THR A 162 30.05 17.34 5.93
N GLN A 163 30.90 18.35 6.08
CA GLN A 163 31.91 18.36 7.15
C GLN A 163 31.28 18.24 8.55
N GLY A 164 31.65 17.21 9.31
CA GLY A 164 31.15 16.96 10.67
C GLY A 164 29.87 16.11 10.73
N SER A 165 29.34 15.72 9.57
CA SER A 165 28.23 14.78 9.43
C SER A 165 28.76 13.35 9.36
N SER A 166 28.01 12.43 9.95
CA SER A 166 28.27 11.00 9.83
C SER A 166 27.10 10.25 9.20
N ARG A 167 25.89 10.82 9.20
CA ARG A 167 24.66 10.22 8.65
C ARG A 167 23.81 11.30 8.02
N ALA A 168 23.00 10.95 7.03
CA ALA A 168 22.14 11.89 6.31
C ALA A 168 20.67 11.49 6.31
N ALA A 169 20.36 10.19 6.40
CA ALA A 169 19.00 9.69 6.25
C ALA A 169 18.63 8.65 7.33
N GLY A 170 17.35 8.28 7.37
CA GLY A 170 16.81 7.25 8.26
C GLY A 170 16.21 7.79 9.57
N GLY A 171 15.27 7.01 10.15
CA GLY A 171 14.54 7.37 11.36
C GLY A 171 15.39 7.50 12.63
N CYS A 172 16.68 7.10 12.57
CA CYS A 172 17.66 7.24 13.64
C CYS A 172 18.77 8.25 13.31
N CYS A 173 18.54 9.18 12.38
CA CYS A 173 19.42 10.31 12.13
C CYS A 173 18.92 11.55 12.87
N LEU A 174 19.74 12.08 13.79
CA LEU A 174 19.46 13.33 14.50
C LEU A 174 20.64 14.28 14.30
N SER A 175 20.38 15.43 13.66
CA SER A 175 21.41 16.45 13.40
C SER A 175 22.67 15.88 12.72
N CYS A 176 22.46 15.11 11.65
CA CYS A 176 23.52 14.48 10.86
C CYS A 176 24.40 13.45 11.59
N LYS A 177 23.92 12.92 12.72
CA LYS A 177 24.58 11.92 13.56
C LYS A 177 23.59 10.84 13.97
N PHE A 178 24.10 9.73 14.51
CA PHE A 178 23.24 8.72 15.11
C PHE A 178 22.44 9.31 16.27
N ALA A 179 21.14 9.03 16.25
CA ALA A 179 20.27 9.29 17.38
C ALA A 179 20.77 8.50 18.61
N PRO A 180 20.72 9.06 19.83
CA PRO A 180 21.10 8.35 21.04
C PRO A 180 20.34 7.03 21.21
N THR A 181 20.99 6.04 21.82
CA THR A 181 20.34 4.76 22.19
C THR A 181 19.06 5.01 22.98
N GLY A 182 17.98 4.31 22.62
CA GLY A 182 16.67 4.48 23.27
C GLY A 182 15.82 5.62 22.70
N THR A 183 16.26 6.30 21.64
CA THR A 183 15.41 7.25 20.90
C THR A 183 14.35 6.50 20.10
N ILE A 184 13.07 6.84 20.24
CA ILE A 184 11.99 6.20 19.46
C ILE A 184 12.13 6.63 17.99
N CYS A 185 12.28 5.66 17.09
CA CYS A 185 12.29 5.89 15.64
C CYS A 185 10.98 5.47 14.97
N ARG A 186 10.22 4.57 15.60
CA ARG A 186 8.87 4.21 15.18
C ARG A 186 8.01 4.01 16.41
N ASP A 187 6.90 4.74 16.46
CA ASP A 187 5.91 4.55 17.51
C ASP A 187 5.04 3.32 17.21
N LYS A 188 4.43 2.77 18.25
CA LYS A 188 3.50 1.65 18.11
C LYS A 188 2.24 2.08 17.36
N ASN A 189 1.74 1.22 16.49
CA ASN A 189 0.50 1.40 15.76
C ASN A 189 -0.53 0.33 16.18
N GLY A 190 -1.39 0.67 17.13
CA GLY A 190 -2.42 -0.24 17.65
C GLY A 190 -1.95 -1.10 18.82
N HIS A 191 -2.75 -2.10 19.17
CA HIS A 191 -2.51 -2.92 20.35
C HIS A 191 -1.47 -4.01 20.13
N CYS A 192 -1.41 -4.58 18.93
CA CYS A 192 -0.54 -5.73 18.60
C CYS A 192 0.85 -5.34 18.12
N ASP A 193 1.16 -4.05 18.08
CA ASP A 193 2.42 -3.53 17.55
C ASP A 193 3.31 -2.98 18.67
N LEU A 194 4.63 -3.07 18.50
CA LEU A 194 5.61 -2.59 19.47
C LEU A 194 6.36 -1.37 18.91
N PRO A 195 6.79 -0.42 19.76
CA PRO A 195 7.64 0.67 19.32
C PRO A 195 9.07 0.19 19.12
N GLU A 196 9.81 0.86 18.24
CA GLU A 196 11.22 0.61 17.99
C GLU A 196 12.09 1.78 18.41
N TYR A 197 13.26 1.42 18.90
CA TYR A 197 14.23 2.33 19.44
C TYR A 197 15.54 2.26 18.65
N CYS A 198 16.15 3.42 18.44
CA CYS A 198 17.46 3.54 17.86
C CYS A 198 18.50 2.87 18.75
N SER A 199 19.42 2.14 18.13
CA SER A 199 20.51 1.44 18.81
C SER A 199 21.66 2.37 19.22
N GLY A 200 21.75 3.57 18.63
CA GLY A 200 22.86 4.50 18.82
C GLY A 200 24.01 4.35 17.82
N PHE A 201 23.98 3.31 16.98
CA PHE A 201 25.03 3.01 15.99
C PHE A 201 24.50 2.65 14.59
N SER A 202 23.18 2.74 14.40
CA SER A 202 22.50 2.57 13.11
C SER A 202 21.68 3.83 12.79
N GLU A 203 21.65 4.21 11.52
CA GLU A 203 20.82 5.33 11.01
C GLU A 203 19.41 4.86 10.67
N HIS A 204 19.27 3.57 10.40
CA HIS A 204 18.00 2.90 10.17
C HIS A 204 17.41 2.43 11.49
N CYS A 205 16.10 2.60 11.62
CA CYS A 205 15.32 1.99 12.69
C CYS A 205 15.45 0.46 12.58
N PRO A 206 15.54 -0.28 13.69
CA PRO A 206 15.58 -1.74 13.62
C PRO A 206 14.31 -2.30 12.95
N GLY A 207 14.37 -3.59 12.57
CA GLY A 207 13.22 -4.28 11.99
C GLY A 207 12.00 -4.22 12.91
N LYS A 208 10.81 -4.26 12.31
CA LYS A 208 9.55 -4.17 13.06
C LYS A 208 9.36 -5.35 13.99
N PHE A 209 9.01 -5.07 15.24
CA PHE A 209 8.59 -6.04 16.23
C PHE A 209 7.10 -5.87 16.54
N TYR A 210 6.44 -6.98 16.84
CA TYR A 210 5.03 -6.99 17.19
C TYR A 210 4.78 -7.98 18.32
N ILE A 211 3.62 -7.84 18.96
CA ILE A 211 3.15 -8.78 19.97
C ILE A 211 2.97 -10.14 19.31
N MET A 212 3.39 -11.19 20.02
CA MET A 212 3.32 -12.57 19.56
C MET A 212 1.96 -12.94 18.97
N ASP A 213 2.01 -13.62 17.82
CA ASP A 213 0.84 -14.17 17.12
C ASP A 213 -0.04 -15.01 18.06
N GLY A 214 -1.36 -14.87 17.89
CA GLY A 214 -2.35 -15.55 18.69
C GLY A 214 -2.73 -14.80 19.98
N THR A 215 -2.01 -13.76 20.39
CA THR A 215 -2.41 -12.96 21.57
C THR A 215 -3.79 -12.32 21.34
N PRO A 216 -4.82 -12.59 22.16
CA PRO A 216 -6.14 -11.99 21.99
C PRO A 216 -6.06 -10.46 22.15
N CYS A 217 -6.54 -9.72 21.17
CA CYS A 217 -6.51 -8.26 21.16
C CYS A 217 -7.91 -7.63 21.22
N SER A 218 -8.94 -8.38 20.80
CA SER A 218 -10.35 -8.06 21.02
C SER A 218 -11.12 -9.36 21.28
N PRO A 219 -12.41 -9.30 21.67
CA PRO A 219 -13.26 -10.50 21.74
C PRO A 219 -13.43 -11.21 20.38
N LEU A 220 -13.19 -10.51 19.26
CA LEU A 220 -13.41 -10.98 17.89
C LEU A 220 -12.12 -11.04 17.06
N ALA A 221 -10.93 -10.82 17.67
CA ALA A 221 -9.67 -10.84 16.97
C ALA A 221 -8.47 -11.25 17.86
N ALA A 222 -7.46 -11.82 17.23
CA ALA A 222 -6.15 -12.10 17.79
C ALA A 222 -5.05 -11.39 16.97
N CYS A 223 -3.94 -11.03 17.63
CA CYS A 223 -2.76 -10.48 16.98
C CYS A 223 -2.22 -11.47 15.96
N ILE A 224 -2.05 -11.05 14.71
CA ILE A 224 -1.28 -11.79 13.70
C ILE A 224 -0.44 -10.79 12.92
N ALA A 225 0.88 -11.02 12.86
CA ALA A 225 1.84 -10.16 12.17
C ALA A 225 1.73 -8.67 12.59
N GLY A 226 1.40 -8.42 13.86
CA GLY A 226 1.21 -7.07 14.42
C GLY A 226 -0.13 -6.40 14.11
N ASN A 227 -1.01 -7.04 13.34
CA ASN A 227 -2.34 -6.53 13.07
C ASN A 227 -3.37 -7.07 14.09
N CYS A 228 -4.33 -6.22 14.45
CA CYS A 228 -5.52 -6.60 15.21
C CYS A 228 -6.74 -6.12 14.44
N SER A 229 -7.43 -7.02 13.75
CA SER A 229 -8.59 -6.65 12.95
C SER A 229 -9.63 -7.76 12.97
N ASP A 230 -10.89 -7.36 13.11
CA ASP A 230 -12.07 -8.21 12.99
C ASP A 230 -12.88 -7.79 11.75
N HIS A 231 -13.92 -8.56 11.41
CA HIS A 231 -14.77 -8.28 10.24
C HIS A 231 -15.34 -6.86 10.25
N HIS A 232 -15.75 -6.36 11.41
CA HIS A 232 -16.32 -5.02 11.52
C HIS A 232 -15.28 -3.94 11.24
N LEU A 233 -14.10 -4.03 11.88
CA LEU A 233 -13.02 -3.08 11.66
C LEU A 233 -12.51 -3.14 10.22
N GLN A 234 -12.45 -4.33 9.63
CA GLN A 234 -12.07 -4.48 8.23
C GLN A 234 -13.08 -3.79 7.30
N CYS A 235 -14.40 -3.96 7.50
CA CYS A 235 -15.41 -3.21 6.75
C CYS A 235 -15.26 -1.69 6.90
N GLN A 236 -14.92 -1.21 8.10
CA GLN A 236 -14.67 0.22 8.32
C GLN A 236 -13.46 0.75 7.56
N VAL A 237 -12.39 -0.03 7.50
CA VAL A 237 -11.17 0.34 6.77
C VAL A 237 -11.42 0.32 5.26
N LEU A 238 -12.20 -0.64 4.76
CA LEU A 238 -12.48 -0.80 3.33
C LEU A 238 -13.50 0.22 2.80
N PHE A 239 -14.58 0.48 3.55
CA PHE A 239 -15.74 1.21 3.03
C PHE A 239 -16.07 2.48 3.82
N GLY A 240 -15.46 2.68 4.99
CA GLY A 240 -15.57 3.89 5.79
C GLY A 240 -16.05 3.64 7.23
N TYR A 241 -15.77 4.58 8.12
CA TYR A 241 -15.95 4.41 9.58
C TYR A 241 -17.37 4.07 10.05
N GLN A 242 -18.41 4.36 9.26
CA GLN A 242 -19.81 4.10 9.63
C GLN A 242 -20.30 2.70 9.22
N GLU A 243 -19.50 1.98 8.44
CA GLU A 243 -19.89 0.71 7.84
C GLU A 243 -19.75 -0.45 8.81
N LYS A 244 -20.57 -1.47 8.60
CA LYS A 244 -20.73 -2.59 9.54
C LYS A 244 -20.35 -3.90 8.89
N ASP A 245 -20.02 -4.86 9.75
CA ASP A 245 -19.96 -6.25 9.31
C ASP A 245 -21.33 -6.68 8.78
N GLY A 246 -21.31 -7.48 7.72
CA GLY A 246 -22.50 -8.05 7.12
C GLY A 246 -23.19 -9.03 8.06
N SER A 247 -24.48 -9.27 7.83
CA SER A 247 -25.20 -10.27 8.59
C SER A 247 -24.61 -11.67 8.35
N PRO A 248 -24.74 -12.62 9.31
CA PRO A 248 -24.36 -14.01 9.10
C PRO A 248 -24.96 -14.63 7.83
N ALA A 249 -26.15 -14.20 7.43
CA ALA A 249 -26.81 -14.65 6.21
C ALA A 249 -25.99 -14.35 4.94
N CYS A 250 -25.32 -13.19 4.87
CA CYS A 250 -24.44 -12.87 3.73
C CYS A 250 -23.35 -13.93 3.55
N TYR A 251 -22.69 -14.32 4.64
CA TYR A 251 -21.63 -15.33 4.62
C TYR A 251 -22.21 -16.72 4.29
N HIS A 252 -23.27 -17.15 4.96
CA HIS A 252 -23.83 -18.49 4.76
C HIS A 252 -24.43 -18.71 3.36
N GLU A 253 -24.97 -17.67 2.73
CA GLU A 253 -25.61 -17.77 1.41
C GLU A 253 -24.65 -17.49 0.26
N LEU A 254 -23.68 -16.58 0.42
CA LEU A 254 -22.77 -16.20 -0.67
C LEU A 254 -21.51 -17.03 -0.67
N ASN A 255 -20.82 -17.20 0.47
CA ASN A 255 -19.53 -17.88 0.51
C ASN A 255 -19.62 -19.39 0.20
N VAL A 256 -20.78 -20.00 0.44
CA VAL A 256 -21.04 -21.40 0.09
C VAL A 256 -21.25 -21.61 -1.42
N LYS A 257 -21.62 -20.57 -2.18
CA LYS A 257 -21.82 -20.69 -3.64
C LYS A 257 -20.52 -20.95 -4.38
N GLY A 258 -19.41 -20.37 -3.91
CA GLY A 258 -18.11 -20.50 -4.59
C GLY A 258 -18.12 -19.82 -5.95
N ASP A 259 -18.61 -18.59 -6.00
CA ASP A 259 -18.61 -17.74 -7.20
C ASP A 259 -17.76 -16.48 -6.97
N ARG A 260 -17.81 -15.54 -7.92
CA ARG A 260 -17.05 -14.28 -7.83
C ARG A 260 -17.50 -13.37 -6.68
N PHE A 261 -18.70 -13.55 -6.14
CA PHE A 261 -19.27 -12.71 -5.08
C PHE A 261 -19.15 -13.36 -3.69
N GLY A 262 -18.90 -14.66 -3.62
CA GLY A 262 -18.63 -15.35 -2.37
C GLY A 262 -17.86 -16.66 -2.58
N ASN A 263 -16.67 -16.74 -2.00
CA ASN A 263 -15.81 -17.92 -2.00
C ASN A 263 -14.83 -17.92 -0.82
N CYS A 264 -14.13 -19.03 -0.59
CA CYS A 264 -13.10 -19.15 0.46
C CYS A 264 -11.68 -19.13 -0.06
N SER A 265 -11.49 -19.39 -1.35
CA SER A 265 -10.19 -19.32 -2.00
C SER A 265 -10.38 -19.23 -3.50
N ILE A 266 -9.35 -18.75 -4.17
CA ILE A 266 -9.29 -18.70 -5.63
C ILE A 266 -8.23 -19.71 -6.08
N ARG A 267 -8.63 -20.70 -6.87
CA ARG A 267 -7.70 -21.64 -7.50
C ARG A 267 -7.35 -21.14 -8.89
N ILE A 268 -6.07 -20.93 -9.15
CA ILE A 268 -5.59 -20.67 -10.51
C ILE A 268 -5.67 -21.99 -11.29
N ILE A 269 -6.47 -22.01 -12.35
CA ILE A 269 -6.65 -23.15 -13.23
C ILE A 269 -6.28 -22.80 -14.66
N ARG A 270 -6.18 -23.81 -15.51
CA ARG A 270 -6.07 -23.63 -16.95
C ARG A 270 -7.33 -22.93 -17.48
N GLY A 271 -7.22 -21.67 -17.90
CA GLY A 271 -8.38 -20.86 -18.33
C GLY A 271 -8.65 -19.63 -17.45
N GLY A 272 -7.92 -19.43 -16.35
CA GLY A 272 -8.08 -18.28 -15.46
C GLY A 272 -8.19 -18.67 -13.98
N SER A 273 -8.96 -17.91 -13.21
CA SER A 273 -9.20 -18.16 -11.79
C SER A 273 -10.56 -18.83 -11.57
N GLN A 274 -10.59 -19.85 -10.71
CA GLN A 274 -11.80 -20.52 -10.28
C GLN A 274 -12.04 -20.29 -8.78
N PRO A 275 -13.11 -19.57 -8.40
CA PRO A 275 -13.53 -19.46 -7.01
C PRO A 275 -13.91 -20.82 -6.42
N VAL A 276 -13.54 -21.05 -5.15
CA VAL A 276 -13.79 -22.30 -4.43
C VAL A 276 -14.85 -22.07 -3.35
N PRO A 277 -15.92 -22.88 -3.33
CA PRO A 277 -16.96 -22.76 -2.31
C PRO A 277 -16.44 -23.09 -0.91
N CYS A 278 -16.96 -22.37 0.08
CA CYS A 278 -16.71 -22.66 1.48
C CYS A 278 -17.48 -23.90 1.96
N GLN A 279 -16.98 -24.53 3.02
CA GLN A 279 -17.78 -25.48 3.79
C GLN A 279 -18.80 -24.71 4.63
N LYS A 280 -19.96 -25.32 4.90
CA LYS A 280 -21.08 -24.62 5.57
C LYS A 280 -20.72 -24.15 6.97
N GLU A 281 -19.85 -24.88 7.65
CA GLU A 281 -19.41 -24.62 9.01
C GLU A 281 -18.30 -23.56 9.07
N ASP A 282 -17.62 -23.30 7.96
CA ASP A 282 -16.46 -22.42 7.90
C ASP A 282 -16.65 -21.35 6.80
N VAL A 283 -17.66 -20.49 6.94
CA VAL A 283 -17.97 -19.44 5.96
C VAL A 283 -17.34 -18.08 6.26
N PHE A 284 -16.96 -17.83 7.52
CA PHE A 284 -16.49 -16.53 8.01
C PHE A 284 -15.00 -16.26 7.76
N TYR A 285 -14.25 -17.18 7.13
CA TYR A 285 -12.85 -16.94 6.74
C TYR A 285 -12.67 -16.62 5.25
N GLY A 286 -13.75 -16.74 4.46
CA GLY A 286 -13.71 -16.50 3.02
C GLY A 286 -13.77 -15.03 2.66
N MET A 287 -14.57 -14.69 1.65
CA MET A 287 -14.81 -13.30 1.29
C MET A 287 -15.56 -12.55 2.40
N ILE A 288 -15.16 -11.31 2.64
CA ILE A 288 -15.80 -10.42 3.60
C ILE A 288 -17.04 -9.78 2.98
N HIS A 289 -18.12 -9.70 3.78
CA HIS A 289 -19.37 -9.05 3.41
C HIS A 289 -19.65 -7.94 4.40
N CYS A 290 -19.99 -6.75 3.90
CA CYS A 290 -20.28 -5.58 4.72
C CYS A 290 -21.71 -5.09 4.49
N ASP A 291 -22.25 -4.36 5.46
CA ASP A 291 -23.58 -3.76 5.44
C ASP A 291 -23.51 -2.25 5.73
N GLY A 292 -24.54 -1.51 5.30
CA GLY A 292 -24.71 -0.08 5.55
C GLY A 292 -24.20 0.85 4.45
N ILE A 293 -23.64 0.29 3.38
CA ILE A 293 -22.84 1.05 2.41
C ILE A 293 -23.73 1.90 1.50
N ASN A 294 -23.65 3.21 1.71
CA ASN A 294 -24.42 4.21 0.96
C ASN A 294 -23.61 4.91 -0.12
N ARG A 295 -22.27 4.82 -0.06
CA ARG A 295 -21.36 5.42 -1.04
C ARG A 295 -20.24 4.46 -1.34
N ILE A 296 -20.02 4.20 -2.63
CA ILE A 296 -18.93 3.35 -3.11
C ILE A 296 -17.64 4.18 -2.96
N PRO A 297 -16.65 3.74 -2.17
CA PRO A 297 -15.34 4.40 -2.16
C PRO A 297 -14.74 4.32 -3.56
N GLY A 298 -13.98 5.34 -3.98
CA GLY A 298 -13.24 5.26 -5.24
C GLY A 298 -12.32 4.06 -5.20
N GLY A 299 -12.58 3.06 -6.04
CA GLY A 299 -11.70 1.91 -6.24
C GLY A 299 -10.54 2.29 -7.17
N GLY A 300 -9.40 1.64 -7.01
CA GLY A 300 -8.30 1.73 -7.98
C GLY A 300 -8.72 1.18 -9.35
N GLU A 301 -7.80 1.18 -10.31
CA GLU A 301 -8.05 0.52 -11.59
C GLU A 301 -8.41 -0.96 -11.38
N HIS A 302 -9.27 -1.50 -12.25
CA HIS A 302 -9.75 -2.89 -12.19
C HIS A 302 -10.45 -3.29 -10.88
N THR A 303 -10.98 -2.34 -10.10
CA THR A 303 -11.78 -2.66 -8.90
C THR A 303 -13.27 -2.71 -9.25
N THR A 304 -13.94 -3.81 -8.90
CA THR A 304 -15.39 -3.92 -9.00
C THR A 304 -16.00 -4.28 -7.64
N PHE A 305 -17.28 -3.92 -7.48
CA PHE A 305 -18.03 -4.10 -6.25
C PHE A 305 -19.39 -4.72 -6.58
N TYR A 306 -19.94 -5.49 -5.64
CA TYR A 306 -21.32 -5.94 -5.71
C TYR A 306 -22.14 -5.35 -4.58
N HIS A 307 -23.44 -5.20 -4.84
CA HIS A 307 -24.45 -4.89 -3.84
C HIS A 307 -25.62 -5.84 -4.08
N LEU A 308 -25.71 -6.88 -3.26
CA LEU A 308 -26.69 -7.95 -3.39
C LEU A 308 -27.64 -7.94 -2.20
N LYS A 309 -28.87 -8.42 -2.45
CA LYS A 309 -29.88 -8.65 -1.42
C LYS A 309 -30.00 -10.13 -1.19
N VAL A 310 -29.82 -10.56 0.06
CA VAL A 310 -29.95 -11.96 0.46
C VAL A 310 -31.25 -12.12 1.25
N GLN A 311 -32.05 -13.11 0.86
CA GLN A 311 -33.28 -13.45 1.57
C GLN A 311 -32.96 -14.49 2.65
N ASP A 312 -33.07 -14.08 3.91
CA ASP A 312 -33.10 -14.98 5.07
C ASP A 312 -34.43 -14.79 5.83
N VAL A 313 -34.44 -14.85 7.17
CA VAL A 313 -35.59 -14.44 8.00
C VAL A 313 -36.01 -12.98 7.72
N LYS A 314 -35.06 -12.14 7.31
CA LYS A 314 -35.24 -10.77 6.85
C LYS A 314 -34.41 -10.56 5.57
N GLU A 315 -34.82 -9.60 4.74
CA GLU A 315 -33.99 -9.15 3.61
C GLU A 315 -32.77 -8.38 4.15
N GLU A 316 -31.58 -8.91 3.92
CA GLU A 316 -30.30 -8.33 4.34
C GLU A 316 -29.53 -7.81 3.12
N GLN A 317 -28.86 -6.67 3.26
CA GLN A 317 -27.99 -6.12 2.21
C GLN A 317 -26.57 -6.66 2.43
N CYS A 318 -25.93 -7.10 1.35
CA CYS A 318 -24.55 -7.60 1.36
C CYS A 318 -23.76 -6.84 0.29
N PHE A 319 -22.67 -6.22 0.71
CA PHE A 319 -21.79 -5.46 -0.17
C PHE A 319 -20.35 -5.89 0.02
N GLY A 320 -19.57 -5.94 -1.06
CA GLY A 320 -18.18 -6.34 -1.00
C GLY A 320 -17.46 -6.20 -2.34
N TYR A 321 -16.18 -6.56 -2.33
CA TYR A 321 -15.37 -6.72 -3.54
C TYR A 321 -15.73 -8.02 -4.23
N ASP A 322 -15.64 -8.08 -5.56
CA ASP A 322 -15.80 -9.33 -6.29
C ASP A 322 -14.45 -9.88 -6.79
N ALA A 323 -14.32 -11.20 -6.75
CA ALA A 323 -13.16 -11.92 -7.20
C ALA A 323 -13.20 -12.15 -8.72
N HIS A 324 -12.44 -11.37 -9.49
CA HIS A 324 -12.26 -11.57 -10.93
C HIS A 324 -10.79 -11.57 -11.35
N HIS A 325 -10.49 -12.05 -12.56
CA HIS A 325 -9.12 -12.14 -13.07
C HIS A 325 -8.59 -10.75 -13.42
N GLY A 326 -7.37 -10.42 -12.98
CA GLY A 326 -6.70 -9.15 -13.28
C GLY A 326 -6.91 -8.05 -12.22
N THR A 327 -7.61 -8.32 -11.13
CA THR A 327 -7.53 -7.45 -9.94
C THR A 327 -6.16 -7.59 -9.31
N GLU A 328 -5.51 -6.46 -9.03
CA GLU A 328 -4.30 -6.43 -8.19
C GLU A 328 -4.62 -6.74 -6.72
N PHE A 329 -5.91 -6.79 -6.35
CA PHE A 329 -6.38 -6.86 -4.96
C PHE A 329 -7.41 -7.96 -4.63
N PRO A 330 -7.30 -9.21 -5.12
CA PRO A 330 -8.20 -10.28 -4.67
C PRO A 330 -8.13 -10.50 -3.14
N GLU A 331 -7.03 -10.10 -2.50
CA GLU A 331 -6.82 -10.19 -1.06
C GLU A 331 -7.63 -9.17 -0.23
N MET A 332 -7.95 -7.99 -0.76
CA MET A 332 -8.65 -6.94 0.02
C MET A 332 -10.09 -7.34 0.36
N GLY A 333 -10.69 -8.20 -0.48
CA GLY A 333 -12.03 -8.75 -0.30
C GLY A 333 -12.09 -10.03 0.52
N LEU A 334 -10.95 -10.52 1.03
CA LEU A 334 -10.89 -11.71 1.91
C LEU A 334 -10.78 -11.26 3.36
N VAL A 335 -11.36 -12.06 4.26
CA VAL A 335 -11.24 -11.81 5.70
C VAL A 335 -9.77 -11.87 6.12
N VAL A 336 -9.32 -10.83 6.82
CA VAL A 336 -7.92 -10.72 7.27
C VAL A 336 -7.55 -11.76 8.32
N ASP A 337 -6.27 -12.11 8.34
CA ASP A 337 -5.70 -12.96 9.36
C ASP A 337 -5.87 -12.36 10.76
N GLY A 338 -6.20 -13.21 11.73
CA GLY A 338 -6.45 -12.82 13.13
C GLY A 338 -7.92 -12.60 13.46
N ALA A 339 -8.81 -12.41 12.48
CA ALA A 339 -10.25 -12.30 12.73
C ALA A 339 -10.85 -13.62 13.22
N THR A 340 -11.86 -13.57 14.10
CA THR A 340 -12.53 -14.77 14.60
C THR A 340 -13.46 -15.38 13.53
N CYS A 341 -13.20 -16.62 13.13
CA CYS A 341 -14.05 -17.36 12.17
C CYS A 341 -15.07 -18.29 12.85
N CYS A 342 -14.77 -18.77 14.05
CA CYS A 342 -15.63 -19.61 14.89
C CYS A 342 -15.25 -19.39 16.36
N PRO A 343 -16.11 -19.78 17.33
CA PRO A 343 -15.75 -19.73 18.74
C PRO A 343 -14.42 -20.46 19.02
N GLY A 344 -13.40 -19.73 19.47
CA GLY A 344 -12.05 -20.25 19.76
C GLY A 344 -11.16 -20.54 18.53
N LYS A 345 -11.58 -20.12 17.33
CA LYS A 345 -10.80 -20.25 16.09
C LYS A 345 -10.65 -18.90 15.38
N TYR A 346 -9.56 -18.74 14.65
CA TYR A 346 -9.21 -17.51 13.94
C TYR A 346 -8.80 -17.78 12.50
N CYS A 347 -8.96 -16.78 11.64
CA CYS A 347 -8.50 -16.79 10.26
C CYS A 347 -6.98 -16.75 10.22
N LYS A 348 -6.36 -17.67 9.47
CA LYS A 348 -4.93 -17.63 9.12
C LYS A 348 -4.69 -18.24 7.76
N ALA A 349 -4.09 -17.49 6.83
CA ALA A 349 -3.81 -17.92 5.46
C ALA A 349 -5.04 -18.57 4.79
N GLN A 350 -6.17 -17.85 4.83
CA GLN A 350 -7.45 -18.27 4.23
C GLN A 350 -7.93 -19.63 4.74
N ARG A 351 -7.77 -19.88 6.05
CA ARG A 351 -8.31 -21.05 6.75
C ARG A 351 -8.76 -20.68 8.15
N CYS A 352 -9.76 -21.40 8.66
CA CYS A 352 -10.20 -21.27 10.05
C CYS A 352 -9.43 -22.25 10.96
N VAL A 353 -8.49 -21.73 11.74
CA VAL A 353 -7.60 -22.56 12.58
C VAL A 353 -7.88 -22.36 14.07
N ALA A 354 -7.71 -23.42 14.86
CA ALA A 354 -7.88 -23.33 16.31
C ALA A 354 -6.81 -22.42 16.92
N HIS A 355 -7.17 -21.69 17.98
CA HIS A 355 -6.25 -20.78 18.70
C HIS A 355 -4.90 -21.44 19.06
N GLN A 356 -4.92 -22.70 19.48
CA GLN A 356 -3.73 -23.49 19.84
C GLN A 356 -2.73 -23.66 18.68
N THR A 357 -3.21 -23.61 17.43
CA THR A 357 -2.39 -23.79 16.22
C THR A 357 -1.67 -22.49 15.83
N LEU A 358 -2.01 -21.35 16.43
CA LEU A 358 -1.39 -20.05 16.13
C LEU A 358 0.00 -19.88 16.78
N ASN A 359 0.61 -20.96 17.29
CA ASN A 359 1.87 -20.97 18.03
C ASN A 359 1.87 -20.12 19.32
N PHE A 360 0.71 -20.00 19.97
CA PHE A 360 0.58 -19.35 21.26
C PHE A 360 1.11 -20.24 22.39
N ASN A 361 2.42 -20.19 22.65
CA ASN A 361 3.09 -20.98 23.70
C ASN A 361 3.45 -20.17 24.95
N CYS A 362 2.89 -18.97 25.10
CA CYS A 362 3.27 -18.05 26.16
C CYS A 362 2.28 -18.07 27.32
N ASN A 363 2.78 -18.32 28.54
CA ASN A 363 2.00 -18.05 29.74
C ASN A 363 2.03 -16.54 30.03
N ILE A 364 0.94 -15.84 29.69
CA ILE A 364 0.77 -14.38 29.81
C ILE A 364 1.11 -13.85 31.23
N SER A 365 0.90 -14.69 32.25
CA SER A 365 1.22 -14.34 33.65
C SER A 365 2.71 -14.16 33.91
N LEU A 366 3.60 -14.79 33.12
CA LEU A 366 5.05 -14.58 33.20
C LEU A 366 5.49 -13.22 32.63
N CYS A 367 4.62 -12.55 31.87
CA CYS A 367 4.94 -11.32 31.13
C CYS A 367 4.11 -10.12 31.59
N ASN A 368 3.55 -10.12 32.81
CA ASN A 368 2.70 -9.03 33.34
C ASN A 368 1.53 -8.62 32.40
N PHE A 369 1.00 -9.55 31.60
CA PHE A 369 -0.03 -9.25 30.60
C PHE A 369 0.37 -8.25 29.51
N ARG A 370 1.68 -8.11 29.23
CA ARG A 370 2.20 -7.13 28.27
C ARG A 370 2.67 -7.67 26.93
N GLY A 371 2.54 -8.99 26.68
CA GLY A 371 2.77 -9.61 25.37
C GLY A 371 4.18 -9.36 24.79
N LEU A 372 5.10 -10.29 24.98
CA LEU A 372 6.48 -10.16 24.48
C LEU A 372 6.66 -10.92 23.15
N PRO A 373 7.58 -10.47 22.26
CA PRO A 373 7.91 -11.18 21.03
C PRO A 373 8.56 -12.56 21.29
N HIS A 374 9.22 -12.76 22.44
CA HIS A 374 9.73 -14.06 22.87
C HIS A 374 9.50 -14.30 24.37
N CYS A 375 8.71 -15.31 24.73
CA CYS A 375 8.41 -15.66 26.11
C CYS A 375 9.47 -16.56 26.75
N LEU A 376 10.74 -16.17 26.64
CA LEU A 376 11.86 -16.97 27.12
C LEU A 376 12.42 -16.49 28.46
N GLN A 377 12.11 -15.28 28.96
CA GLN A 377 12.58 -14.81 30.27
C GLN A 377 11.60 -13.87 30.99
N ILE A 378 11.67 -13.89 32.33
CA ILE A 378 11.07 -12.90 33.23
C ILE A 378 11.77 -11.56 32.97
N GLY A 379 11.11 -10.65 32.27
CA GLY A 379 11.67 -9.36 31.89
C GLY A 379 10.62 -8.26 31.90
N LYS A 380 11.07 -7.00 32.03
CA LYS A 380 10.22 -5.81 31.96
C LYS A 380 9.76 -5.53 30.52
N GLY A 381 9.08 -6.46 29.86
CA GLY A 381 8.43 -6.18 28.58
C GLY A 381 9.34 -5.64 27.48
N ASP A 382 10.65 -5.90 27.56
CA ASP A 382 11.64 -5.36 26.62
C ASP A 382 12.15 -6.46 25.70
N SER A 383 12.25 -6.18 24.41
CA SER A 383 12.88 -7.08 23.46
C SER A 383 14.36 -7.19 23.78
N THR A 384 14.97 -8.38 23.65
CA THR A 384 16.40 -8.61 23.93
C THR A 384 17.36 -7.77 23.07
N ASN A 385 16.84 -7.07 22.05
CA ASN A 385 17.60 -6.21 21.14
C ASN A 385 17.21 -4.72 21.22
N SER A 386 16.26 -4.36 22.09
CA SER A 386 16.05 -2.96 22.46
C SER A 386 16.80 -2.76 23.76
N ASP A 387 17.89 -2.00 23.71
CA ASP A 387 18.55 -1.57 24.93
C ASP A 387 17.50 -0.86 25.81
N PRO A 388 17.43 -1.20 27.11
CA PRO A 388 16.41 -0.61 27.97
C PRO A 388 16.55 0.90 27.99
N PRO A 389 15.43 1.65 28.03
CA PRO A 389 15.49 3.09 28.19
C PRO A 389 16.33 3.41 29.43
N PRO A 390 17.26 4.38 29.36
CA PRO A 390 18.16 4.67 30.46
C PRO A 390 17.35 4.91 31.74
N THR A 391 17.69 4.19 32.81
CA THR A 391 17.08 4.32 34.13
C THR A 391 17.47 5.66 34.75
N THR A 392 16.89 6.73 34.26
CA THR A 392 16.79 7.99 34.97
C THR A 392 15.36 8.45 34.82
N GLN A 393 14.58 8.34 35.90
CA GLN A 393 13.43 9.22 36.10
C GLN A 393 13.95 10.66 36.16
N LYS A 394 14.25 11.26 35.01
CA LYS A 394 14.05 12.69 34.89
C LYS A 394 12.55 12.85 34.85
N ARG A 395 11.98 13.32 35.96
CA ARG A 395 10.69 13.99 35.94
C ARG A 395 10.78 15.01 34.81
N HIS A 396 10.17 14.70 33.68
CA HIS A 396 9.74 15.74 32.77
C HIS A 396 8.70 16.54 33.56
N GLN A 397 9.14 17.62 34.19
CA GLN A 397 8.24 18.74 34.41
C GLN A 397 7.75 19.09 33.00
N ALA A 398 6.47 18.82 32.74
CA ALA A 398 5.82 19.36 31.58
C ALA A 398 5.85 20.88 31.74
N GLU A 399 6.86 21.52 31.14
CA GLU A 399 6.80 22.94 30.87
C GLU A 399 5.77 23.08 29.76
N ILE A 400 4.55 23.45 30.15
CA ILE A 400 3.47 23.76 29.22
C ILE A 400 3.90 25.01 28.45
N HIS A 401 4.57 24.82 27.33
CA HIS A 401 4.79 25.88 26.36
C HIS A 401 3.46 26.14 25.65
N VAL A 402 2.63 26.99 26.26
CA VAL A 402 1.45 27.54 25.59
C VAL A 402 1.96 28.41 24.44
N SER A 403 1.93 27.90 23.21
CA SER A 403 2.11 28.73 22.02
C SER A 403 0.83 29.55 21.80
N ALA A 404 0.61 30.52 22.70
CA ALA A 404 -0.48 31.47 22.55
C ALA A 404 -0.16 32.33 21.33
N ASN A 405 -0.97 32.19 20.27
CA ASN A 405 -0.82 33.01 19.08
C ASN A 405 -0.90 34.48 19.51
N ARG A 406 0.18 35.25 19.34
CA ARG A 406 0.30 36.61 19.92
C ARG A 406 -0.88 37.50 19.52
N LEU A 407 -1.45 37.27 18.35
CA LEU A 407 -2.65 37.96 17.86
C LEU A 407 -3.89 37.69 18.74
N ILE A 408 -4.11 36.45 19.19
CA ILE A 408 -5.27 36.07 20.03
C ILE A 408 -5.14 36.67 21.44
N VAL A 409 -3.93 36.76 21.98
CA VAL A 409 -3.68 37.40 23.28
C VAL A 409 -3.95 38.90 23.20
N ILE A 410 -3.50 39.56 22.13
CA ILE A 410 -3.77 40.99 21.91
C ILE A 410 -5.27 41.23 21.75
N LEU A 411 -5.97 40.42 20.95
CA LEU A 411 -7.42 40.56 20.75
C LEU A 411 -8.21 40.34 22.04
N SER A 412 -7.83 39.36 22.86
CA SER A 412 -8.51 39.10 24.14
C SER A 412 -8.26 40.22 25.17
N ILE A 413 -7.05 40.78 25.24
CA ILE A 413 -6.76 41.97 26.06
C ILE A 413 -7.59 43.18 25.58
N CYS A 414 -7.66 43.43 24.27
CA CYS A 414 -8.47 44.51 23.73
C CYS A 414 -9.96 44.34 24.09
N MET A 415 -10.52 43.14 23.98
CA MET A 415 -11.91 42.88 24.35
C MET A 415 -12.16 43.10 25.85
N ILE A 416 -11.24 42.66 26.71
CA ILE A 416 -11.35 42.86 28.17
C ILE A 416 -11.30 44.36 28.54
N LEU A 417 -10.59 45.19 27.79
CA LEU A 417 -10.52 46.63 28.03
C LEU A 417 -11.72 47.39 27.47
N ILE A 418 -12.26 46.97 26.31
CA ILE A 418 -13.36 47.68 25.65
C ILE A 418 -14.71 47.45 26.37
N LEU A 419 -14.98 46.23 26.85
CA LEU A 419 -16.21 45.88 27.56
C LEU A 419 -16.52 46.79 28.77
N PRO A 420 -15.60 47.03 29.72
CA PRO A 420 -15.84 47.91 30.86
C PRO A 420 -15.97 49.38 30.43
N SER A 421 -15.28 49.83 29.38
CA SER A 421 -15.46 51.20 28.85
C SER A 421 -16.85 51.43 28.26
N ILE A 422 -17.40 50.44 27.54
CA ILE A 422 -18.78 50.51 27.02
C ILE A 422 -19.78 50.50 28.18
N LEU A 423 -19.57 49.65 29.18
CA LEU A 423 -20.42 49.60 30.38
C LEU A 423 -20.37 50.91 31.17
N LEU A 424 -19.19 51.48 31.41
CA LEU A 424 -19.07 52.80 32.05
C LEU A 424 -19.76 53.87 31.21
N GLY A 425 -19.57 53.88 29.89
CA GLY A 425 -20.23 54.84 29.00
C GLY A 425 -21.75 54.73 29.04
N ALA A 426 -22.30 53.51 29.11
CA ALA A 426 -23.73 53.28 29.26
C ALA A 426 -24.25 53.76 30.62
N VAL A 427 -23.52 53.52 31.71
CA VAL A 427 -23.87 53.98 33.06
C VAL A 427 -23.83 55.52 33.13
N PHE A 428 -22.78 56.17 32.62
CA PHE A 428 -22.70 57.62 32.57
C PHE A 428 -23.82 58.22 31.72
N LYS A 429 -24.15 57.63 30.57
CA LYS A 429 -25.28 58.07 29.75
C LYS A 429 -26.62 57.93 30.48
N ALA A 430 -26.82 56.85 31.23
CA ALA A 430 -28.02 56.67 32.04
C ALA A 430 -28.12 57.70 33.19
N ILE A 431 -27.01 58.01 33.85
CA ILE A 431 -26.95 59.05 34.90
C ILE A 431 -27.26 60.44 34.33
N PHE A 432 -26.67 60.82 33.21
CA PHE A 432 -26.95 62.12 32.56
C PHE A 432 -28.41 62.24 32.06
N VAL A 433 -29.01 61.15 31.57
CA VAL A 433 -30.43 61.13 31.18
C VAL A 433 -31.34 61.21 32.41
N SER A 434 -30.90 60.71 33.56
CA SER A 434 -31.62 60.86 34.84
C SER A 434 -31.57 62.30 35.36
N GLU A 435 -30.41 62.95 35.33
CA GLU A 435 -30.27 64.35 35.80
C GLU A 435 -30.98 65.36 34.89
N THR A 436 -31.01 65.14 33.58
CA THR A 436 -31.75 66.00 32.64
C THR A 436 -33.27 65.88 32.76
N LYS A 437 -33.80 64.79 33.34
CA LYS A 437 -35.22 64.68 33.68
C LYS A 437 -35.58 65.26 35.06
N GLY A 438 -34.58 65.60 35.87
CA GLY A 438 -34.76 66.21 37.21
C GLY A 438 -34.79 67.74 37.22
N VAL A 439 -34.51 68.41 36.09
CA VAL A 439 -34.49 69.88 35.99
C VAL A 439 -35.50 70.36 34.93
N THR A 440 -36.74 69.92 35.05
CA THR A 440 -37.93 70.57 34.47
C THR A 440 -39.16 70.28 35.34
N SER A 441 -39.13 70.70 36.61
CA SER A 441 -40.35 70.92 37.41
C SER A 441 -40.00 71.68 38.70
N CYS A 442 -39.69 72.97 38.55
CA CYS A 442 -39.91 73.99 39.58
C CYS A 442 -40.34 75.26 38.83
N CYS A 443 -41.66 75.46 38.75
CA CYS A 443 -42.27 76.78 38.65
C CYS A 443 -42.49 77.31 40.07
#